data_AF-A0A9X4BIQ1-F1
#
_entry.id   AF-A0A9X4BIQ1-F1
#
_cell.length_a   1.000
_cell.length_b   1.000
_cell.length_c   1.000
_cell.angle_alpha   90.00
_cell.angle_beta   90.00
_cell.angle_gamma   90.00
#
_symmetry.space_group_name_H-M   'P 1'
#
loop_
_entity.id
_entity.type
_entity.pdbx_description
1 polymer ?
#
loop_
_entity_poly.entity_id
_entity_poly.type
_entity_poly.pdbx_seq_one_letter_code
_entity_poly.pdbx_strand_id
1 'polypeptide(L)'
;MTQRRRNLATFALLIPIPGIASANVGVPLLAFAWPVHWLALLPIVALEAALVARAIGLPYRELVWPVAKANLWSSLVGVPVAWLAMLALQFLVVYGVFVLSPETLQTSRIPLPLFPFTVAWLVDVSTWNVYAAFVVLAIPMCIASIVVERWWLSISLPFSDRAAMRSGVRTANIVSYVLMTAAALAYPLLA
;
A
#
# COMPACT_ATOMS: atom_id res chain seq x y z
N MET A 1 -19.33 -42.10 2.92
CA MET A 1 -18.27 -41.21 3.46
C MET A 1 -17.01 -41.10 2.57
N THR A 2 -17.05 -41.59 1.32
CA THR A 2 -15.86 -41.75 0.45
C THR A 2 -15.63 -40.61 -0.56
N GLN A 3 -16.67 -39.85 -0.94
CA GLN A 3 -16.54 -38.74 -1.91
C GLN A 3 -15.84 -37.49 -1.32
N ARG A 4 -16.14 -37.14 -0.06
CA ARG A 4 -15.64 -35.92 0.61
C ARG A 4 -14.11 -35.93 0.83
N ARG A 5 -13.53 -37.10 1.08
CA ARG A 5 -12.07 -37.28 1.25
C ARG A 5 -11.31 -37.17 -0.07
N ARG A 6 -11.94 -37.57 -1.19
CA ARG A 6 -11.35 -37.47 -2.54
C ARG A 6 -11.20 -36.01 -2.99
N ASN A 7 -12.21 -35.17 -2.72
CA ASN A 7 -12.16 -33.74 -3.07
C ASN A 7 -11.14 -32.95 -2.23
N LEU A 8 -10.95 -33.31 -0.96
CA LEU A 8 -9.89 -32.73 -0.10
C LEU A 8 -8.49 -33.12 -0.58
N ALA A 9 -8.29 -34.35 -1.06
CA ALA A 9 -7.03 -34.78 -1.64
C ALA A 9 -6.73 -34.07 -2.97
N THR A 10 -7.75 -33.81 -3.80
CA THR A 10 -7.59 -33.02 -5.03
C THR A 10 -7.30 -31.54 -4.74
N PHE A 11 -7.91 -30.96 -3.70
CA PHE A 11 -7.59 -29.59 -3.25
C PHE A 11 -6.19 -29.49 -2.62
N ALA A 12 -5.76 -30.51 -1.88
CA ALA A 12 -4.40 -30.57 -1.32
C ALA A 12 -3.32 -30.82 -2.38
N LEU A 13 -3.67 -31.45 -3.52
CA LEU A 13 -2.78 -31.57 -4.68
C LEU A 13 -2.67 -30.29 -5.52
N LEU A 14 -3.50 -29.27 -5.25
CA LEU A 14 -3.37 -27.93 -5.81
C LEU A 14 -2.54 -27.01 -4.91
N ILE A 15 -1.97 -27.51 -3.81
CA ILE A 15 -0.85 -26.85 -3.15
C ILE A 15 0.29 -26.87 -4.18
N PRO A 16 0.75 -25.71 -4.68
CA PRO A 16 1.71 -25.69 -5.76
C PRO A 16 2.97 -26.40 -5.29
N ILE A 17 3.33 -27.46 -6.02
CA ILE A 17 4.61 -28.12 -5.93
C ILE A 17 5.68 -27.02 -6.05
N PRO A 18 6.52 -26.78 -5.01
CA PRO A 18 7.47 -25.67 -5.01
C PRO A 18 8.51 -25.73 -6.15
N GLY A 19 8.60 -26.86 -6.86
CA GLY A 19 9.58 -27.10 -7.93
C GLY A 19 9.32 -26.37 -9.25
N ILE A 20 8.10 -25.87 -9.52
CA ILE A 20 7.83 -25.05 -10.73
C ILE A 20 8.10 -23.54 -10.46
N ALA A 21 8.28 -23.16 -9.19
CA ALA A 21 8.58 -21.79 -8.75
C ALA A 21 10.07 -21.42 -8.85
N SER A 22 10.82 -22.05 -9.78
CA SER A 22 12.21 -21.68 -10.09
C SER A 22 12.31 -20.69 -11.27
N ALA A 23 11.20 -20.11 -11.69
CA ALA A 23 11.24 -18.85 -12.42
C ALA A 23 11.50 -17.72 -11.40
N ASN A 24 12.32 -16.72 -11.76
CA ASN A 24 12.43 -15.43 -11.05
C ASN A 24 11.08 -14.69 -11.12
N VAL A 25 10.03 -15.27 -10.55
CA VAL A 25 8.71 -14.68 -10.42
C VAL A 25 8.88 -13.63 -9.34
N GLY A 26 8.86 -12.35 -9.75
CA GLY A 26 8.92 -11.27 -8.79
C GLY A 26 7.83 -11.40 -7.71
N VAL A 27 7.95 -10.67 -6.63
CA VAL A 27 7.02 -10.74 -5.50
C VAL A 27 6.17 -9.45 -5.47
N PRO A 28 4.84 -9.55 -5.28
CA PRO A 28 4.01 -8.38 -5.10
C PRO A 28 4.39 -7.68 -3.79
N LEU A 29 4.84 -6.42 -3.87
CA LEU A 29 5.25 -5.68 -2.68
C LEU A 29 4.07 -5.49 -1.70
N LEU A 30 2.84 -5.49 -2.21
CA LEU A 30 1.62 -5.46 -1.41
C LEU A 30 1.58 -6.58 -0.36
N ALA A 31 2.10 -7.77 -0.66
CA ALA A 31 2.12 -8.89 0.29
C ALA A 31 2.97 -8.59 1.54
N PHE A 32 4.00 -7.76 1.42
CA PHE A 32 4.82 -7.31 2.55
C PHE A 32 4.26 -6.06 3.22
N ALA A 33 3.82 -5.09 2.42
CA ALA A 33 3.36 -3.81 2.95
C ALA A 33 2.04 -3.93 3.71
N TRP A 34 1.10 -4.75 3.24
CA TRP A 34 -0.26 -4.75 3.75
C TRP A 34 -0.39 -5.24 5.21
N PRO A 35 0.27 -6.34 5.64
CA PRO A 35 0.25 -6.75 7.05
C PRO A 35 0.78 -5.66 8.00
N VAL A 36 1.80 -4.92 7.58
CA VAL A 36 2.37 -3.81 8.38
C VAL A 36 1.37 -2.68 8.56
N HIS A 37 0.57 -2.36 7.54
CA HIS A 37 -0.49 -1.34 7.63
C HIS A 37 -1.54 -1.73 8.68
N TRP A 38 -1.89 -3.01 8.79
CA TRP A 38 -2.84 -3.48 9.80
C TRP A 38 -2.31 -3.35 11.23
N LEU A 39 -1.03 -3.64 11.45
CA LEU A 39 -0.39 -3.46 12.76
C LEU A 39 -0.29 -1.98 13.15
N ALA A 40 -0.06 -1.10 12.17
CA ALA A 40 0.03 0.33 12.39
C ALA A 40 -1.35 1.03 12.52
N LEU A 41 -2.47 0.32 12.30
CA LEU A 41 -3.80 0.91 12.27
C LEU A 41 -4.16 1.65 13.56
N LEU A 42 -3.91 1.06 14.73
CA LEU A 42 -4.22 1.69 16.02
C LEU A 42 -3.46 3.00 16.27
N PRO A 43 -2.11 3.05 16.17
CA PRO A 43 -1.39 4.30 16.35
C PRO A 43 -1.71 5.34 15.28
N ILE A 44 -1.95 4.93 14.03
CA ILE A 44 -2.34 5.84 12.95
C ILE A 44 -3.69 6.49 13.25
N VAL A 45 -4.71 5.70 13.59
CA VAL A 45 -6.05 6.23 13.89
C VAL A 45 -6.02 7.24 15.03
N ALA A 46 -5.24 6.98 16.08
CA ALA A 46 -5.08 7.92 17.19
C ALA A 46 -4.42 9.23 16.74
N LEU A 47 -3.35 9.15 15.94
CA LEU A 47 -2.66 10.32 15.40
C LEU A 47 -3.59 11.14 14.48
N GLU A 48 -4.24 10.49 13.53
CA GLU A 48 -5.06 11.16 12.53
C GLU A 48 -6.31 11.78 13.14
N ALA A 49 -6.96 11.09 14.08
CA ALA A 49 -8.08 11.66 14.82
C ALA A 49 -7.67 12.93 15.57
N ALA A 50 -6.47 12.98 16.16
CA ALA A 50 -5.97 14.17 16.83
C ALA A 50 -5.68 15.32 15.85
N LEU A 51 -5.09 15.04 14.69
CA LEU A 51 -4.78 16.04 13.67
C LEU A 51 -6.05 16.59 12.99
N VAL A 52 -7.00 15.72 12.66
CA VAL A 52 -8.29 16.12 12.10
C VAL A 52 -9.11 16.89 13.12
N ALA A 53 -9.15 16.47 14.39
CA ALA A 53 -9.82 17.20 15.48
C ALA A 53 -9.37 18.64 15.58
N ARG A 54 -8.06 18.87 15.56
CA ARG A 54 -7.46 20.21 15.58
C ARG A 54 -7.84 21.03 14.35
N ALA A 55 -7.95 20.39 13.19
CA ALA A 55 -8.26 21.08 11.95
C ALA A 55 -9.73 21.55 11.87
N ILE A 56 -10.69 20.73 12.31
CA ILE A 56 -12.12 21.01 12.15
C ILE A 56 -12.84 21.43 13.44
N GLY A 57 -12.13 21.48 14.57
CA GLY A 57 -12.68 21.93 15.84
C GLY A 57 -13.64 20.96 16.53
N LEU A 58 -13.68 19.70 16.10
CA LEU A 58 -14.49 18.66 16.75
C LEU A 58 -13.71 17.95 17.88
N PRO A 59 -14.40 17.45 18.92
CA PRO A 59 -13.76 16.67 19.98
C PRO A 59 -13.08 15.42 19.44
N TYR A 60 -11.85 15.16 19.89
CA TYR A 60 -11.08 13.96 19.51
C TYR A 60 -11.88 12.65 19.62
N ARG A 61 -12.63 12.49 20.72
CA ARG A 61 -13.42 11.28 21.00
C ARG A 61 -14.51 11.02 19.97
N GLU A 62 -15.07 12.08 19.38
CA GLU A 62 -16.08 11.98 18.33
C GLU A 62 -15.48 11.57 16.99
N LEU A 63 -14.17 11.78 16.81
CA LEU A 63 -13.45 11.50 15.57
C LEU A 63 -12.75 10.15 15.52
N VAL A 64 -12.46 9.51 16.66
CA VAL A 64 -11.79 8.21 16.69
C VAL A 64 -12.50 7.20 15.80
N TRP A 65 -13.83 7.07 15.92
CA TRP A 65 -14.58 6.06 15.17
C TRP A 65 -14.77 6.39 13.68
N PRO A 66 -15.14 7.63 13.30
CA PRO A 66 -15.14 8.05 11.89
C PRO A 66 -13.78 7.86 11.21
N VAL A 67 -12.69 8.25 11.87
CA VAL A 67 -11.31 8.12 11.33
C VAL A 67 -10.87 6.66 11.27
N ALA A 68 -11.22 5.84 12.27
CA ALA A 68 -10.96 4.40 12.22
C ALA A 68 -11.61 3.74 11.01
N LYS A 69 -12.88 4.07 10.73
CA LYS A 69 -13.58 3.58 9.54
C LYS A 69 -12.96 4.13 8.25
N ALA A 70 -12.54 5.39 8.24
CA ALA A 70 -11.87 5.99 7.09
C ALA A 70 -10.58 5.22 6.74
N ASN A 71 -9.75 4.98 7.76
CA ASN A 71 -8.50 4.20 7.64
C ASN A 71 -8.76 2.74 7.22
N LEU A 72 -9.84 2.14 7.73
CA LEU A 72 -10.24 0.80 7.32
C LEU A 72 -10.64 0.77 5.84
N TRP A 73 -11.42 1.75 5.37
CA TRP A 73 -11.80 1.87 3.97
C TRP A 73 -10.61 2.16 3.06
N SER A 74 -9.70 3.04 3.45
CA SER A 74 -8.46 3.28 2.69
C SER A 74 -7.57 2.04 2.65
N SER A 75 -7.49 1.27 3.73
CA SER A 75 -6.72 0.01 3.77
C SER A 75 -7.35 -1.13 2.96
N LEU A 76 -8.69 -1.23 2.93
CA LEU A 76 -9.42 -2.29 2.24
C LEU A 76 -9.64 -2.01 0.75
N VAL A 77 -9.80 -0.74 0.39
CA VAL A 77 -10.14 -0.32 -0.98
C VAL A 77 -9.02 0.53 -1.58
N GLY A 78 -8.59 1.58 -0.88
CA GLY A 78 -7.57 2.50 -1.37
C GLY A 78 -6.25 1.81 -1.69
N VAL A 79 -5.75 0.96 -0.78
CA VAL A 79 -4.47 0.25 -0.93
C VAL A 79 -4.50 -0.74 -2.11
N PRO A 80 -5.48 -1.65 -2.25
CA PRO A 80 -5.57 -2.51 -3.43
C PRO A 80 -5.71 -1.73 -4.74
N VAL A 81 -6.51 -0.67 -4.76
CA VAL A 81 -6.70 0.17 -5.96
C VAL A 81 -5.40 0.88 -6.35
N ALA A 82 -4.68 1.47 -5.40
CA ALA A 82 -3.39 2.12 -5.66
C ALA A 82 -2.33 1.11 -6.14
N TRP A 83 -2.31 -0.10 -5.57
CA TRP A 83 -1.40 -1.15 -6.02
C TRP A 83 -1.72 -1.59 -7.45
N LEU A 84 -3.00 -1.83 -7.78
CA LEU A 84 -3.42 -2.18 -9.13
C LEU A 84 -3.09 -1.08 -10.14
N ALA A 85 -3.27 0.19 -9.76
CA ALA A 85 -2.89 1.32 -10.60
C ALA A 85 -1.38 1.35 -10.87
N MET A 86 -0.56 1.13 -9.84
CA MET A 86 0.90 1.02 -9.98
C MET A 86 1.33 -0.20 -10.80
N LEU A 87 0.63 -1.33 -10.66
CA LEU A 87 0.89 -2.53 -11.46
C LEU A 87 0.55 -2.31 -12.94
N ALA A 88 -0.57 -1.65 -13.23
CA ALA A 88 -0.93 -1.27 -14.60
C ALA A 88 0.09 -0.31 -15.21
N LEU A 89 0.55 0.68 -14.44
CA LEU A 89 1.61 1.60 -14.84
C LEU A 89 2.93 0.86 -15.10
N GLN A 90 3.28 -0.10 -14.25
CA GLN A 90 4.45 -0.96 -14.43
C GLN A 90 4.39 -1.69 -15.76
N PHE A 91 3.27 -2.36 -16.07
CA PHE A 91 3.11 -3.05 -17.35
C PHE A 91 3.22 -2.09 -18.53
N LEU A 92 2.60 -0.91 -18.45
CA LEU A 92 2.66 0.09 -19.51
C LEU A 92 4.10 0.57 -19.76
N VAL A 93 4.83 0.92 -18.71
CA VAL A 93 6.21 1.45 -18.82
C VAL A 93 7.17 0.36 -19.27
N VAL A 94 7.13 -0.83 -18.65
CA VAL A 94 8.02 -1.95 -19.01
C VAL A 94 7.76 -2.41 -20.44
N TYR A 95 6.49 -2.54 -20.84
CA TYR A 95 6.15 -2.89 -22.22
C TYR A 95 6.60 -1.80 -23.21
N GLY A 96 6.41 -0.52 -22.88
CA GLY A 96 6.88 0.59 -23.70
C GLY A 96 8.40 0.55 -23.92
N VAL A 97 9.17 0.31 -22.86
CA VAL A 97 10.63 0.15 -22.95
C VAL A 97 11.00 -1.09 -23.77
N PHE A 98 10.30 -2.21 -23.60
CA PHE A 98 10.53 -3.43 -24.38
C PHE A 98 10.38 -3.20 -25.89
N VAL A 99 9.35 -2.46 -26.29
CA VAL A 99 9.06 -2.17 -27.70
C VAL A 99 10.08 -1.19 -28.29
N LEU A 100 10.50 -0.18 -27.53
CA LEU A 100 11.38 0.89 -28.02
C LEU A 100 12.88 0.53 -27.94
N SER A 101 13.27 -0.26 -26.95
CA SER A 101 14.68 -0.54 -26.64
C SER A 101 14.81 -1.90 -25.93
N PRO A 102 14.55 -3.02 -26.62
CA PRO A 102 14.48 -4.35 -26.03
C PRO A 102 15.77 -4.77 -25.30
N GLU A 103 16.93 -4.31 -25.76
CA GLU A 103 18.23 -4.51 -25.12
C GLU A 103 18.33 -3.94 -23.70
N THR A 104 17.55 -2.89 -23.40
CA THR A 104 17.53 -2.27 -22.05
C THR A 104 17.00 -3.25 -21.00
N LEU A 105 16.05 -4.12 -21.37
CA LEU A 105 15.44 -5.11 -20.49
C LEU A 105 16.13 -6.48 -20.51
N GLN A 106 17.11 -6.68 -21.40
CA GLN A 106 17.93 -7.90 -21.42
C GLN A 106 18.99 -7.89 -20.30
N THR A 107 19.22 -6.74 -19.67
CA THR A 107 20.07 -6.65 -18.48
C THR A 107 19.33 -7.21 -17.26
N SER A 108 20.04 -7.93 -16.39
CA SER A 108 19.47 -8.51 -15.16
C SER A 108 19.13 -7.46 -14.08
N ARG A 109 19.29 -6.17 -14.38
CA ARG A 109 19.07 -5.06 -13.44
C ARG A 109 18.12 -4.05 -14.07
N ILE A 110 17.07 -3.68 -13.34
CA ILE A 110 16.17 -2.60 -13.76
C ILE A 110 16.98 -1.29 -13.74
N PRO A 111 17.03 -0.54 -14.85
CA PRO A 111 17.66 0.77 -14.87
C PRO A 111 17.07 1.67 -13.78
N LEU A 112 17.93 2.40 -13.06
CA LEU A 112 17.51 3.28 -11.95
C LEU A 112 16.34 4.23 -12.31
N PRO A 113 16.25 4.82 -13.52
CA PRO A 113 15.12 5.67 -13.90
C PRO A 113 13.77 4.93 -13.98
N LEU A 114 13.78 3.61 -14.22
CA LEU A 114 12.57 2.80 -14.31
C LEU A 114 12.12 2.26 -12.95
N PHE A 115 13.01 2.27 -11.95
CA PHE A 115 12.73 1.71 -10.63
C PHE A 115 11.40 2.18 -10.03
N PRO A 116 11.05 3.49 -10.02
CA PRO A 116 9.80 3.95 -9.41
C PRO A 116 8.53 3.39 -10.08
N PHE A 117 8.64 2.97 -11.33
CA PHE A 117 7.53 2.39 -12.09
C PHE A 117 7.45 0.89 -11.95
N THR A 118 8.45 0.24 -11.34
CA THR A 118 8.52 -1.21 -11.18
C THR A 118 8.28 -1.69 -9.73
N VAL A 119 7.90 -0.79 -8.83
CA VAL A 119 7.81 -1.11 -7.39
C VAL A 119 6.58 -1.93 -6.99
N ALA A 120 5.58 -2.05 -7.85
CA ALA A 120 4.39 -2.84 -7.55
C ALA A 120 4.68 -4.35 -7.51
N TRP A 121 5.65 -4.78 -8.33
CA TRP A 121 6.10 -6.16 -8.47
C TRP A 121 7.63 -6.22 -8.61
N LEU A 122 8.31 -6.61 -7.52
CA LEU A 122 9.77 -6.59 -7.46
C LEU A 122 10.37 -7.91 -7.96
N VAL A 123 11.26 -7.84 -8.95
CA VAL A 123 12.02 -9.00 -9.44
C VAL A 123 13.22 -9.28 -8.53
N ASP A 124 13.90 -8.25 -8.05
CA ASP A 124 15.00 -8.35 -7.07
C ASP A 124 14.50 -7.93 -5.68
N VAL A 125 14.39 -8.91 -4.80
CA VAL A 125 13.91 -8.78 -3.41
C VAL A 125 15.04 -8.52 -2.40
N SER A 126 16.17 -7.98 -2.85
CA SER A 126 17.21 -7.50 -1.92
C SER A 126 16.63 -6.52 -0.91
N THR A 127 17.15 -6.58 0.32
CA THR A 127 16.65 -5.81 1.47
C THR A 127 16.48 -4.32 1.14
N TRP A 128 17.48 -3.70 0.51
CA TRP A 128 17.42 -2.28 0.14
C TRP A 128 16.41 -1.97 -0.96
N ASN A 129 16.22 -2.86 -1.94
CA ASN A 129 15.18 -2.67 -2.95
C ASN A 129 13.78 -2.73 -2.35
N VAL A 130 13.55 -3.63 -1.38
CA VAL A 130 12.27 -3.72 -0.67
C VAL A 130 11.99 -2.40 0.09
N TYR A 131 12.97 -1.85 0.80
CA TYR A 131 12.82 -0.56 1.48
C TYR A 131 12.60 0.60 0.51
N ALA A 132 13.40 0.70 -0.55
CA ALA A 132 13.25 1.74 -1.56
C ALA A 132 11.88 1.66 -2.24
N ALA A 133 11.42 0.45 -2.55
CA ALA A 133 10.11 0.24 -3.15
C ALA A 133 8.98 0.58 -2.18
N PHE A 134 9.14 0.30 -0.89
CA PHE A 134 8.17 0.71 0.14
C PHE A 134 8.02 2.23 0.20
N VAL A 135 9.14 2.97 0.18
CA VAL A 135 9.14 4.44 0.16
C VAL A 135 8.44 4.98 -1.08
N VAL A 136 8.73 4.42 -2.26
CA VAL A 136 8.10 4.87 -3.50
C VAL A 136 6.61 4.55 -3.49
N LEU A 137 6.23 3.33 -3.07
CA LEU A 137 4.84 2.89 -3.05
C LEU A 137 4.01 3.63 -2.00
N ALA A 138 4.63 4.16 -0.94
CA ALA A 138 3.98 5.01 0.04
C ALA A 138 3.31 6.24 -0.59
N ILE A 139 3.85 6.79 -1.69
CA ILE A 139 3.31 7.97 -2.37
C ILE A 139 1.90 7.70 -2.97
N PRO A 140 1.73 6.76 -3.91
CA PRO A 140 0.41 6.47 -4.47
C PRO A 140 -0.58 5.95 -3.41
N MET A 141 -0.09 5.24 -2.39
CA MET A 141 -0.92 4.78 -1.27
C MET A 141 -1.45 5.95 -0.43
N CYS A 142 -0.59 6.91 -0.09
CA CYS A 142 -0.98 8.13 0.61
C CYS A 142 -2.01 8.93 -0.17
N ILE A 143 -1.84 9.06 -1.49
CA ILE A 143 -2.81 9.75 -2.35
C ILE A 143 -4.16 9.02 -2.31
N ALA A 144 -4.18 7.71 -2.47
CA ALA A 144 -5.42 6.93 -2.42
C ALA A 144 -6.10 7.04 -1.05
N SER A 145 -5.32 7.01 0.03
CA SER A 145 -5.83 7.19 1.40
C SER A 145 -6.48 8.55 1.58
N ILE A 146 -5.82 9.64 1.17
CA ILE A 146 -6.39 10.99 1.19
C ILE A 146 -7.71 11.07 0.44
N VAL A 147 -7.82 10.44 -0.74
CA VAL A 147 -9.06 10.46 -1.54
C VAL A 147 -10.18 9.70 -0.85
N VAL A 148 -9.93 8.46 -0.41
CA VAL A 148 -10.92 7.59 0.22
C VAL A 148 -11.39 8.17 1.55
N GLU A 149 -10.48 8.66 2.38
CA GLU A 149 -10.82 9.20 3.69
C GLU A 149 -11.58 10.51 3.60
N ARG A 150 -11.21 11.39 2.65
CA ARG A 150 -11.99 12.61 2.38
C ARG A 150 -13.41 12.26 1.99
N TRP A 151 -13.59 11.29 1.10
CA TRP A 151 -14.91 10.83 0.69
C TRP A 151 -15.69 10.29 1.90
N TRP A 152 -15.10 9.37 2.66
CA TRP A 152 -15.75 8.75 3.82
C TRP A 152 -16.12 9.75 4.92
N LEU A 153 -15.18 10.62 5.30
CA LEU A 153 -15.45 11.63 6.33
C LEU A 153 -16.46 12.67 5.83
N SER A 154 -16.50 12.93 4.52
CA SER A 154 -17.46 13.87 3.95
C SER A 154 -18.92 13.44 4.07
N ILE A 155 -19.16 12.13 4.14
CA ILE A 155 -20.49 11.54 4.32
C ILE A 155 -20.78 11.18 5.79
N SER A 156 -19.75 11.07 6.64
CA SER A 156 -19.88 10.57 8.01
C SER A 156 -19.98 11.65 9.08
N LEU A 157 -19.58 12.88 8.76
CA LEU A 157 -19.48 13.97 9.75
C LEU A 157 -20.25 15.21 9.29
N PRO A 158 -20.93 15.91 10.21
CA PRO A 158 -21.41 17.26 9.96
C PRO A 158 -20.23 18.23 10.13
N PHE A 159 -19.76 18.84 9.04
CA PHE A 159 -18.76 19.91 9.07
C PHE A 159 -19.27 21.15 8.35
N SER A 160 -19.05 22.31 8.97
CA SER A 160 -19.33 23.61 8.39
C SER A 160 -18.23 24.07 7.41
N ASP A 161 -16.98 23.69 7.68
CA ASP A 161 -15.81 24.07 6.87
C ASP A 161 -15.19 22.87 6.13
N ARG A 162 -15.52 22.75 4.83
CA ARG A 162 -14.97 21.70 3.96
C ARG A 162 -13.48 21.89 3.67
N ALA A 163 -12.97 23.11 3.70
CA ALA A 163 -11.57 23.40 3.40
C ALA A 163 -10.68 22.96 4.56
N ALA A 164 -11.09 23.27 5.80
CA ALA A 164 -10.44 22.82 7.02
C ALA A 164 -10.38 21.28 7.09
N MET A 165 -11.50 20.61 6.80
CA MET A 165 -11.57 19.15 6.69
C MET A 165 -10.54 18.63 5.67
N ARG A 166 -10.59 19.11 4.42
CA ARG A 166 -9.70 18.62 3.34
C ARG A 166 -8.22 18.82 3.64
N SER A 167 -7.87 19.93 4.27
CA SER A 167 -6.49 20.21 4.70
C SER A 167 -6.09 19.30 5.86
N GLY A 168 -6.97 19.13 6.86
CA GLY A 168 -6.76 18.26 8.01
C GLY A 168 -6.45 16.82 7.63
N VAL A 169 -7.26 16.20 6.77
CA VAL A 169 -7.02 14.81 6.31
C VAL A 169 -5.75 14.70 5.47
N ARG A 170 -5.45 15.68 4.62
CA ARG A 170 -4.19 15.68 3.86
C ARG A 170 -2.99 15.72 4.80
N THR A 171 -2.99 16.63 5.76
CA THR A 171 -1.91 16.74 6.74
C THR A 171 -1.79 15.47 7.57
N ALA A 172 -2.92 14.93 8.03
CA ALA A 172 -2.96 13.68 8.80
C ALA A 172 -2.30 12.53 8.04
N ASN A 173 -2.74 12.27 6.80
CA ASN A 173 -2.20 11.19 5.98
C ASN A 173 -0.71 11.42 5.63
N ILE A 174 -0.31 12.63 5.24
CA ILE A 174 1.10 12.92 4.96
C ILE A 174 1.97 12.62 6.17
N VAL A 175 1.56 13.07 7.36
CA VAL A 175 2.31 12.83 8.60
C VAL A 175 2.34 11.33 8.91
N SER A 176 1.22 10.61 8.83
CA SER A 176 1.15 9.17 9.05
C SER A 176 2.09 8.40 8.12
N TYR A 177 2.05 8.68 6.82
CA TYR A 177 2.91 8.01 5.83
C TYR A 177 4.39 8.35 6.00
N VAL A 178 4.71 9.60 6.34
CA VAL A 178 6.10 10.00 6.67
C VAL A 178 6.60 9.22 7.90
N LEU A 179 5.81 9.12 8.96
CA LEU A 179 6.18 8.40 10.18
C LEU A 179 6.32 6.90 9.93
N MET A 180 5.38 6.28 9.19
CA MET A 180 5.46 4.86 8.81
C MET A 180 6.70 4.58 7.97
N THR A 181 7.00 5.46 7.01
CA THR A 181 8.17 5.32 6.14
C THR A 181 9.46 5.48 6.93
N ALA A 182 9.55 6.47 7.82
CA ALA A 182 10.69 6.66 8.71
C ALA A 182 10.88 5.45 9.64
N ALA A 183 9.81 4.91 10.21
CA ALA A 183 9.86 3.72 11.06
C ALA A 183 10.34 2.48 10.29
N ALA A 184 9.84 2.28 9.06
CA ALA A 184 10.27 1.18 8.20
C ALA A 184 11.77 1.29 7.84
N LEU A 185 12.25 2.50 7.53
CA LEU A 185 13.66 2.75 7.21
C LEU A 185 14.60 2.65 8.42
N ALA A 186 14.10 2.89 9.63
CA ALA A 186 14.88 2.77 10.86
C ALA A 186 15.13 1.30 11.26
N TYR A 187 14.20 0.39 10.96
CA TYR A 187 14.31 -1.04 11.30
C TYR A 187 15.64 -1.71 10.89
N PRO A 188 16.11 -1.62 9.63
CA PRO A 188 17.40 -2.23 9.23
C PRO A 188 18.62 -1.56 9.85
N LEU A 189 18.51 -0.37 10.44
CA LEU A 189 19.60 0.29 11.15
C LEU A 189 19.70 -0.15 12.62
N LEU A 190 18.66 -0.80 13.14
CA LEU A 190 18.52 -1.21 14.54
C LEU A 190 18.63 -2.73 14.73
N ALA A 191 18.59 -3.50 13.64
CA ALA A 191 18.66 -4.96 13.59
C ALA A 191 20.04 -5.44 13.13
#